data_AF-A0A2D7CCK4-F1
#
_entry.id   AF-A0A2D7CCK4-F1
#
_cell.length_a   1.000
_cell.length_b   1.000
_cell.length_c   1.000
_cell.angle_alpha   90.00
_cell.angle_beta   90.00
_cell.angle_gamma   90.00
#
_symmetry.space_group_name_H-M   'P 1'
#
loop_
_entity.id
_entity.type
_entity.pdbx_description
1 polymer ?
#
loop_
_entity_poly.entity_id
_entity_poly.type
_entity_poly.pdbx_seq_one_letter_code
_entity_poly.pdbx_strand_id
1 'polypeptide(L)'
;MHARSVSINAPTYDRTWEEIHRLMDHMGAEMRGQRGKFEARRAELGNAPETHRTLMKYMHARATFECLQWTLGMREQVGAPEAPLHLVKQG
;
A
#
# COMPACT_ATOMS: atom_id res chain seq x y z
N MET A 1 -26.32 -9.35 6.20
CA MET A 1 -25.33 -8.25 6.15
C MET A 1 -24.44 -8.50 4.95
N HIS A 2 -24.55 -7.69 3.89
CA HIS A 2 -23.71 -7.85 2.69
C HIS A 2 -22.30 -7.38 3.00
N ALA A 3 -21.32 -8.27 2.93
CA ALA A 3 -19.91 -7.90 2.96
C ALA A 3 -19.65 -6.99 1.75
N ARG A 4 -19.46 -5.68 2.01
CA ARG A 4 -19.02 -4.73 0.99
C ARG A 4 -17.63 -5.19 0.55
N SER A 5 -17.50 -5.65 -0.69
CA SER A 5 -16.18 -5.86 -1.29
C SER A 5 -15.52 -4.50 -1.47
N VAL A 6 -14.67 -4.11 -0.52
CA VAL A 6 -13.91 -2.86 -0.61
C VAL A 6 -12.91 -3.01 -1.76
N SER A 7 -13.12 -2.23 -2.82
CA SER A 7 -12.22 -2.13 -3.97
C SER A 7 -10.87 -1.57 -3.52
N ILE A 8 -9.78 -2.05 -4.12
CA ILE A 8 -8.41 -1.54 -3.88
C ILE A 8 -8.32 -0.02 -4.14
N ASN A 9 -9.24 0.54 -4.92
CA ASN A 9 -9.30 1.97 -5.22
C ASN A 9 -10.11 2.80 -4.19
N ALA A 10 -10.68 2.19 -3.15
CA ALA A 10 -11.41 2.92 -2.13
C ALA A 10 -10.44 3.73 -1.24
N PRO A 11 -10.82 4.94 -0.79
CA PRO A 11 -9.99 5.73 0.10
C PRO A 11 -9.65 4.99 1.39
N THR A 12 -8.43 5.17 1.91
CA THR A 12 -7.92 4.41 3.06
C THR A 12 -8.70 4.65 4.35
N TYR A 13 -9.34 5.82 4.51
CA TYR A 13 -10.08 6.22 5.71
C TYR A 13 -11.39 5.44 5.91
N ASP A 14 -11.93 4.84 4.86
CA ASP A 14 -13.15 4.01 4.92
C ASP A 14 -12.86 2.54 5.23
N ARG A 15 -11.57 2.17 5.33
CA ARG A 15 -11.11 0.80 5.54
C ARG A 15 -11.05 0.46 7.02
N THR A 16 -11.40 -0.78 7.32
CA THR A 16 -11.08 -1.46 8.59
C THR A 16 -9.58 -1.73 8.68
N TRP A 17 -9.10 -1.99 9.90
CA TRP A 17 -7.70 -2.36 10.11
C TRP A 17 -7.30 -3.64 9.38
N GLU A 18 -8.18 -4.64 9.35
CA GLU A 18 -7.95 -5.87 8.60
C GLU A 18 -7.78 -5.58 7.09
N GLU A 19 -8.59 -4.69 6.53
CA GLU A 19 -8.46 -4.27 5.13
C GLU A 19 -7.17 -3.48 4.86
N ILE A 20 -6.68 -2.73 5.84
CA ILE A 20 -5.39 -2.04 5.78
C ILE A 20 -4.24 -3.05 5.82
N HIS A 21 -4.31 -4.08 6.66
CA HIS A 21 -3.32 -5.18 6.66
C HIS A 21 -3.31 -5.91 5.32
N ARG A 22 -4.47 -6.30 4.78
CA ARG A 22 -4.57 -6.93 3.46
C ARG A 22 -4.04 -6.03 2.35
N LEU A 23 -4.32 -4.73 2.41
CA LEU A 23 -3.76 -3.76 1.45
C LEU A 23 -2.23 -3.67 1.60
N MET A 24 -1.71 -3.64 2.82
CA MET A 24 -0.26 -3.61 3.06
C MET A 24 0.42 -4.84 2.47
N ASP A 25 -0.13 -6.03 2.69
CA ASP A 25 0.40 -7.27 2.11
C ASP A 25 0.39 -7.24 0.57
N HIS A 26 -0.73 -6.78 0.00
CA HIS A 26 -0.87 -6.61 -1.45
C HIS A 26 0.15 -5.63 -2.01
N MET A 27 0.28 -4.45 -1.41
CA MET A 27 1.24 -3.44 -1.85
C MET A 27 2.70 -3.88 -1.65
N GLY A 28 2.98 -4.65 -0.60
CA GLY A 28 4.30 -5.26 -0.39
C GLY A 28 4.65 -6.28 -1.47
N ALA A 29 3.68 -7.10 -1.90
CA ALA A 29 3.85 -8.02 -3.02
C ALA A 29 4.03 -7.27 -4.35
N GLU A 30 3.20 -6.26 -4.61
CA GLU A 30 3.31 -5.42 -5.81
C GLU A 30 4.67 -4.69 -5.86
N MET A 31 5.12 -4.13 -4.74
CA MET A 31 6.44 -3.51 -4.62
C MET A 31 7.56 -4.47 -5.01
N ARG A 32 7.57 -5.70 -4.46
CA ARG A 32 8.57 -6.72 -4.81
C ARG A 32 8.50 -7.10 -6.30
N GLY A 33 7.28 -7.26 -6.83
CA GLY A 33 7.06 -7.58 -8.24
C GLY A 33 7.55 -6.47 -9.20
N GLN A 34 7.24 -5.21 -8.91
CA GLN A 34 7.69 -4.08 -9.72
C GLN A 34 9.20 -3.85 -9.59
N ARG A 35 9.78 -4.10 -8.41
CA ARG A 35 11.24 -4.07 -8.23
C ARG A 35 11.93 -5.09 -9.13
N GLY A 36 11.48 -6.34 -9.13
CA GLY A 36 12.04 -7.39 -9.99
C GLY A 36 11.94 -7.04 -11.48
N LYS A 37 10.78 -6.51 -11.91
CA LYS A 37 10.59 -6.03 -13.29
C LYS A 37 11.53 -4.88 -13.63
N PHE A 38 11.73 -3.93 -12.71
CA PHE A 38 12.66 -2.83 -12.90
C PHE A 38 14.11 -3.31 -13.03
N GLU A 39 14.56 -4.20 -12.14
CA GLU A 39 15.93 -4.73 -12.16
C GLU A 39 16.20 -5.52 -13.45
N ALA A 40 15.28 -6.41 -13.84
CA ALA A 40 15.38 -7.15 -15.11
C ALA A 40 15.44 -6.20 -16.31
N ARG A 41 14.54 -5.21 -16.37
CA ARG A 41 14.47 -4.29 -17.50
C ARG A 41 15.66 -3.32 -17.56
N ARG A 42 16.18 -2.91 -16.40
CA ARG A 42 17.43 -2.15 -16.31
C ARG A 42 18.61 -2.95 -16.84
N ALA A 43 18.67 -4.26 -16.56
CA ALA A 43 19.73 -5.13 -17.06
C ALA A 43 19.63 -5.32 -18.59
N GLU A 44 18.43 -5.44 -19.14
CA GLU A 44 18.20 -5.64 -20.59
C GLU A 44 18.34 -4.34 -21.42
N LEU A 45 17.75 -3.24 -20.96
CA LEU A 45 17.57 -2.01 -21.74
C LEU A 45 18.38 -0.82 -21.23
N GLY A 46 18.99 -0.92 -20.04
CA GLY A 46 19.64 0.22 -19.41
C GLY A 46 18.68 1.37 -19.11
N ASN A 47 19.10 2.59 -19.43
CA ASN A 47 18.34 3.82 -19.17
C ASN A 47 17.35 4.13 -20.31
N ALA A 48 16.35 3.29 -20.47
CA ALA A 48 15.25 3.48 -21.42
C ALA A 48 14.00 4.08 -20.74
N PRO A 49 13.11 4.78 -21.48
CA PRO A 49 11.83 5.28 -20.96
C PRO A 49 10.97 4.21 -20.29
N GLU A 50 11.00 2.97 -20.80
CA GLU A 50 10.29 1.82 -20.24
C GLU A 50 10.87 1.41 -18.88
N THR A 51 12.19 1.48 -18.71
CA THR A 51 12.87 1.26 -17.43
C THR A 51 12.43 2.32 -16.43
N HIS A 52 12.36 3.59 -16.84
CA HIS A 52 11.90 4.68 -15.99
C HIS A 52 10.42 4.53 -15.59
N ARG A 53 9.54 4.14 -16.52
CA ARG A 53 8.13 3.84 -16.21
C ARG A 53 8.00 2.73 -15.17
N THR A 54 8.82 1.69 -15.26
CA THR A 54 8.81 0.58 -14.29
C THR A 54 9.35 1.03 -12.94
N LEU A 55 10.39 1.87 -12.92
CA LEU A 55 10.90 2.50 -11.71
C LEU A 55 9.81 3.32 -10.99
N MET A 56 9.06 4.14 -11.72
CA MET A 56 7.98 4.95 -11.13
C MET A 56 6.87 4.07 -10.51
N LYS A 57 6.53 2.94 -11.13
CA LYS A 57 5.57 1.98 -10.55
C LYS A 57 6.09 1.36 -9.26
N TYR A 58 7.37 0.97 -9.24
CA TYR A 58 8.02 0.47 -8.03
C TYR A 58 8.04 1.53 -6.92
N MET A 59 8.43 2.77 -7.24
CA MET A 59 8.46 3.87 -6.27
C MET A 59 7.08 4.17 -5.70
N HIS A 60 6.04 4.17 -6.54
CA HIS A 60 4.65 4.34 -6.09
C HIS A 60 4.24 3.23 -5.11
N ALA A 61 4.44 1.96 -5.49
CA ALA A 61 4.10 0.84 -4.62
C ALA A 61 4.85 0.86 -3.29
N ARG A 62 6.14 1.25 -3.32
CA ARG A 62 6.96 1.42 -2.11
C ARG A 62 6.44 2.53 -1.21
N ALA A 63 6.17 3.72 -1.76
CA ALA A 63 5.67 4.85 -0.98
C ALA A 63 4.32 4.53 -0.31
N THR A 64 3.41 3.85 -1.03
CA THR A 64 2.14 3.39 -0.46
C THR A 64 2.36 2.37 0.65
N PHE A 65 3.26 1.40 0.45
CA PHE A 65 3.58 0.39 1.47
C PHE A 65 4.15 1.03 2.75
N GLU A 66 5.14 1.93 2.63
CA GLU A 66 5.74 2.66 3.75
C GLU A 66 4.70 3.49 4.51
N CYS A 67 3.77 4.14 3.80
CA CYS A 67 2.66 4.88 4.40
C CYS A 67 1.71 3.98 5.21
N LEU A 68 1.40 2.77 4.70
CA LEU A 68 0.56 1.80 5.41
C LEU A 68 1.27 1.25 6.65
N GLN A 69 2.57 0.95 6.55
CA GLN A 69 3.38 0.55 7.70
C GLN A 69 3.39 1.62 8.79
N TRP A 70 3.59 2.88 8.40
CA TRP A 70 3.55 4.00 9.35
C TRP A 70 2.18 4.15 10.00
N THR A 71 1.09 4.01 9.22
CA THR A 71 -0.29 4.08 9.72
C THR A 71 -0.57 3.00 10.77
N LEU A 72 -0.11 1.76 10.52
CA LEU A 72 -0.24 0.66 11.47
C LEU A 72 0.67 0.83 12.69
N GLY A 73 1.90 1.31 12.52
CA GLY A 73 2.81 1.60 13.63
C GLY A 73 2.27 2.71 14.54
N MET A 74 1.63 3.74 13.97
CA MET A 74 0.93 4.75 14.77
C MET A 74 -0.19 4.12 15.59
N ARG A 75 -1.01 3.24 15.01
CA ARG A 75 -2.08 2.54 15.74
C ARG A 75 -1.57 1.85 17.00
N GLU A 76 -0.46 1.12 16.89
CA GLU A 76 0.16 0.42 18.03
C GLU A 76 0.63 1.39 19.13
N GLN A 77 1.11 2.58 18.75
CA GLN A 77 1.57 3.60 19.69
C GLN A 77 0.43 4.35 20.40
N VAL A 78 -0.68 4.62 19.72
CA VAL A 78 -1.85 5.32 20.31
C VAL A 78 -2.91 4.40 20.90
N GLY A 79 -2.77 3.08 20.77
CA GLY A 79 -3.75 2.11 21.28
C GLY A 79 -5.13 2.25 20.62
N ALA A 80 -5.16 2.56 19.32
CA ALA A 80 -6.41 2.95 18.66
C ALA A 80 -7.41 1.77 18.55
N PRO A 81 -8.72 2.02 18.78
CA PRO A 81 -9.75 0.98 18.79
C PRO A 81 -9.95 0.34 17.41
N GLU A 82 -10.52 -0.88 17.40
CA GLU A 82 -10.78 -1.70 16.19
C GLU A 82 -11.75 -1.07 15.17
N ALA A 83 -12.31 0.10 15.45
CA ALA A 83 -13.26 0.78 14.58
C ALA A 83 -12.58 1.34 13.30
N PRO A 84 -13.33 1.48 12.18
CA PRO A 84 -12.85 2.16 10.97
C PRO A 84 -12.20 3.52 11.28
N LEU A 85 -11.12 3.87 10.57
CA LEU A 85 -10.32 5.09 10.79
C LEU A 85 -11.17 6.37 10.89
N HIS A 86 -12.19 6.52 10.03
CA HIS A 86 -13.10 7.67 10.06
C HIS A 86 -14.07 7.70 11.25
N LEU A 87 -14.28 6.55 11.92
CA LEU A 87 -15.08 6.41 13.14
C LEU A 87 -14.24 6.55 14.41
N VAL A 88 -12.90 6.54 14.31
CA VAL A 88 -11.99 6.98 15.39
C VAL A 88 -11.98 8.51 15.51
N LYS A 89 -13.10 9.16 15.19
CA LYS A 89 -13.35 10.52 15.65
C LYS A 89 -13.80 10.42 17.09
N GLN A 90 -12.98 10.94 18.00
CA GLN A 90 -13.32 11.99 18.98
C GLN A 90 -12.53 11.80 20.29
N GLY A 91 -11.92 12.90 20.75
CA GLY A 91 -11.12 13.04 21.95
C GLY A 91 -10.20 14.23 21.80
#